data_AF-A0A644YZT6-F1
#
_entry.id   AF-A0A644YZT6-F1
#
_cell.length_a   1.000
_cell.length_b   1.000
_cell.length_c   1.000
_cell.angle_alpha   90.00
_cell.angle_beta   90.00
_cell.angle_gamma   90.00
#
_symmetry.space_group_name_H-M   'P 1'
#
loop_
_entity.id
_entity.type
_entity.pdbx_description
1 polymer ?
#
loop_
_entity_poly.entity_id
_entity_poly.type
_entity_poly.pdbx_seq_one_letter_code
_entity_poly.pdbx_strand_id
1 'polypeptide(L)'
;MRKIKKINGYLVVKFNDRELREWDGTALGNYGVIDAELYTGCLEIDRSVMEYDGAETLEEAIEQARGLESELDAEEPEVTVTVIKETDETTIEEEPVDPVELFESERHFLEQQITNKHYPDTDERTAAHELNGFRRALERLGIIDKHDERFLPVMDERVKPEHRKAPTFPETPPSFPPPHPNPRFGCTIVPIEIESPEDWEKLKQFIGELPRTIVTDSGAEFTEPVKEPLTFEHLPPEKRDSNTAKQVYSLGRILEDDCPENDCRLYLNTFNMCRELDEQAPLLTGWPRQVVEADLRKHYLELEGMFVMNHAIKEFKRGLQP
;
A
#
# COMPACT_ATOMS: atom_id res chain seq x y z
N MET A 1 13.13 -40.61 16.96
CA MET A 1 12.78 -39.76 15.80
C MET A 1 12.04 -40.62 14.81
N ARG A 2 10.82 -40.21 14.43
CA ARG A 2 10.02 -40.95 13.44
C ARG A 2 10.63 -40.75 12.05
N LYS A 3 10.56 -41.78 11.20
CA LYS A 3 10.86 -41.62 9.78
C LYS A 3 9.60 -41.05 9.13
N ILE A 4 9.74 -39.97 8.37
CA ILE A 4 8.63 -39.22 7.80
C ILE A 4 8.84 -39.13 6.29
N LYS A 5 7.78 -39.33 5.51
CA LYS A 5 7.76 -39.10 4.08
C LYS A 5 6.58 -38.19 3.74
N LYS A 6 6.84 -37.04 3.12
CA LYS A 6 5.78 -36.13 2.65
C LYS A 6 5.24 -36.59 1.31
N ILE A 7 3.92 -36.64 1.18
CA ILE A 7 3.19 -37.01 -0.03
C ILE A 7 1.99 -36.07 -0.11
N ASN A 8 2.01 -35.13 -1.05
CA ASN A 8 0.89 -34.28 -1.45
C ASN A 8 0.05 -33.73 -0.28
N GLY A 9 0.70 -32.97 0.61
CA GLY A 9 0.06 -32.36 1.79
C GLY A 9 0.09 -33.24 3.05
N TYR A 10 0.18 -34.56 2.91
CA TYR A 10 0.19 -35.50 4.03
C TYR A 10 1.60 -36.01 4.38
N LEU A 11 1.77 -36.43 5.63
CA LEU A 11 2.96 -37.09 6.16
C LEU A 11 2.65 -38.56 6.44
N VAL A 12 3.40 -39.45 5.81
CA VAL A 12 3.48 -40.85 6.20
C VAL A 12 4.54 -40.98 7.29
N VAL A 13 4.11 -41.36 8.48
CA VAL A 13 4.91 -41.36 9.70
C VAL A 13 5.12 -42.79 10.18
N LYS A 14 6.37 -43.18 10.41
CA LYS A 14 6.70 -44.47 11.02
C LYS A 14 6.76 -44.37 12.55
N PHE A 15 5.97 -45.18 13.23
CA PHE A 15 6.00 -45.28 14.70
C PHE A 15 7.21 -46.07 15.19
N ASN A 16 7.75 -45.68 16.35
CA ASN A 16 8.86 -46.37 16.98
C ASN A 16 8.36 -47.53 17.84
N ASP A 17 9.18 -48.56 18.05
CA ASP A 17 8.83 -49.75 18.85
C ASP A 17 8.39 -49.45 20.30
N ARG A 18 8.74 -48.28 20.83
CA ARG A 18 8.27 -47.81 22.14
C ARG A 18 6.81 -47.37 22.07
N GLU A 19 6.47 -46.57 21.06
CA GLU A 19 5.12 -46.05 20.84
C GLU A 19 4.17 -47.21 20.54
N LEU A 20 4.60 -48.18 19.71
CA LEU A 20 3.82 -49.39 19.42
C LEU A 20 3.54 -50.23 20.69
N ARG A 21 4.47 -50.29 21.63
CA ARG A 21 4.27 -51.00 22.91
C ARG A 21 3.37 -50.25 23.88
N GLU A 22 3.48 -48.92 23.91
CA GLU A 22 2.63 -48.08 24.76
C GLU A 22 1.16 -48.12 24.30
N TRP A 23 0.95 -48.34 23.00
CA TRP A 23 -0.37 -48.45 22.37
C TRP A 23 -0.72 -49.89 21.94
N ASP A 24 -0.07 -50.88 22.55
CA ASP A 24 -0.34 -52.30 22.29
C ASP A 24 -1.78 -52.65 22.65
N GLY A 25 -2.46 -53.38 21.78
CA GLY A 25 -3.89 -53.67 21.88
C GLY A 25 -4.82 -52.57 21.34
N THR A 26 -4.27 -51.51 20.74
CA THR A 26 -5.04 -50.60 19.87
C THR A 26 -4.84 -50.98 18.41
N ALA A 27 -5.75 -50.58 17.51
CA ALA A 27 -5.66 -50.85 16.07
C ALA A 27 -4.53 -50.06 15.36
N LEU A 28 -3.51 -49.64 16.11
CA LEU A 28 -2.39 -48.86 15.62
C LEU A 28 -1.43 -49.76 14.82
N GLY A 29 -1.21 -49.41 13.56
CA GLY A 29 -0.28 -50.08 12.67
C GLY A 29 1.17 -49.65 12.89
N ASN A 30 2.07 -50.00 11.96
CA ASN A 30 3.46 -49.54 11.97
C ASN A 30 3.62 -48.11 11.42
N TYR A 31 2.66 -47.68 10.61
CA TYR A 31 2.64 -46.39 9.93
C TYR A 31 1.29 -45.70 10.11
N GLY A 32 1.32 -44.36 10.12
CA GLY A 32 0.14 -43.52 10.05
C GLY A 32 0.27 -42.44 9.00
N VAL A 33 -0.87 -41.88 8.59
CA VAL A 33 -1.02 -40.78 7.64
C VAL A 33 -1.71 -39.62 8.36
N ILE A 34 -1.06 -38.46 8.34
CA ILE A 34 -1.54 -37.23 9.01
C ILE A 34 -1.29 -36.04 8.10
N ASP A 35 -2.16 -35.03 8.14
CA ASP A 35 -1.89 -33.76 7.47
C ASP A 35 -0.56 -33.16 7.98
N ALA A 36 0.27 -32.68 7.06
CA ALA A 36 1.55 -32.07 7.40
C ALA A 36 1.39 -30.82 8.28
N GLU A 37 0.28 -30.10 8.20
CA GLU A 37 0.03 -28.90 9.01
C GLU A 37 -0.39 -29.23 10.44
N LEU A 38 -1.02 -30.40 10.65
CA LEU A 38 -1.51 -30.84 11.95
C LEU A 38 -0.50 -31.70 12.72
N TYR A 39 0.64 -32.04 12.11
CA TYR A 39 1.64 -32.89 12.74
C TYR A 39 2.41 -32.18 13.86
N THR A 40 2.23 -32.66 15.09
CA THR A 40 2.90 -32.13 16.29
C THR A 40 4.13 -32.94 16.70
N GLY A 41 4.23 -34.19 16.25
CA GLY A 41 5.31 -35.12 16.62
C GLY A 41 5.08 -35.86 17.93
N CYS A 42 3.92 -35.67 18.56
CA CYS A 42 3.49 -36.36 19.78
C CYS A 42 2.30 -37.28 19.47
N LEU A 43 2.48 -38.61 19.60
CA LEU A 43 1.48 -39.59 19.12
C LEU A 43 0.12 -39.41 19.80
N GLU A 44 0.11 -39.06 21.07
CA GLU A 44 -1.10 -38.85 21.86
C GLU A 44 -2.00 -37.73 21.29
N ILE A 45 -1.38 -36.68 20.72
CA ILE A 45 -2.09 -35.58 20.06
C ILE A 45 -2.38 -35.96 18.61
N ASP A 46 -1.33 -36.38 17.89
CA ASP A 46 -1.36 -36.67 16.46
C ASP A 46 -2.42 -37.73 16.12
N ARG A 47 -2.62 -38.75 16.97
CA ARG A 47 -3.55 -39.86 16.71
C ARG A 47 -5.01 -39.41 16.57
N SER A 48 -5.41 -38.36 17.28
CA SER A 48 -6.80 -37.85 17.22
C SER A 48 -7.13 -37.13 15.91
N VAL A 49 -6.10 -36.75 15.15
CA VAL A 49 -6.19 -35.98 13.90
C VAL A 49 -5.53 -36.72 12.73
N MET A 50 -5.19 -38.01 12.92
CA MET A 50 -4.70 -38.87 11.85
C MET A 50 -5.86 -39.33 10.97
N GLU A 51 -5.66 -39.28 9.66
CA GLU A 51 -6.60 -39.84 8.69
C GLU A 51 -6.56 -41.38 8.73
N TYR A 52 -5.34 -41.92 8.87
CA TYR A 52 -5.11 -43.36 9.01
C TYR A 52 -4.04 -43.62 10.06
N ASP A 53 -4.32 -44.49 11.02
CA ASP A 53 -3.36 -44.89 12.07
C ASP A 53 -3.05 -46.40 12.06
N GLY A 54 -3.68 -47.17 11.15
CA GLY A 54 -3.67 -48.63 11.14
C GLY A 54 -2.78 -49.33 10.11
N ALA A 55 -1.96 -48.62 9.33
CA ALA A 55 -1.22 -49.24 8.22
C ALA A 55 -0.06 -50.12 8.70
N GLU A 56 0.01 -51.37 8.26
CA GLU A 56 1.07 -52.30 8.65
C GLU A 56 2.34 -52.10 7.81
N THR A 57 2.18 -51.67 6.56
CA THR A 57 3.27 -51.50 5.59
C THR A 57 3.41 -50.06 5.12
N LEU A 58 4.60 -49.70 4.63
CA LEU A 58 4.84 -48.36 4.10
C LEU A 58 4.03 -48.13 2.83
N GLU A 59 3.95 -49.15 1.98
CA GLU A 59 3.23 -49.13 0.71
C GLU A 59 1.74 -48.86 0.91
N GLU A 60 1.12 -49.52 1.89
CA GLU A 60 -0.28 -49.32 2.29
C GLU A 60 -0.52 -47.87 2.77
N ALA A 61 0.34 -47.35 3.64
CA ALA A 61 0.23 -45.96 4.11
C ALA A 61 0.40 -44.94 2.98
N ILE A 62 1.25 -45.24 1.98
CA ILE A 62 1.43 -44.41 0.78
C ILE A 62 0.17 -44.43 -0.09
N GLU A 63 -0.45 -45.59 -0.27
CA GLU A 63 -1.68 -45.74 -1.04
C GLU A 63 -2.85 -45.03 -0.36
N GLN A 64 -2.98 -45.14 0.95
CA GLN A 64 -3.94 -44.38 1.75
C GLN A 64 -3.74 -42.86 1.61
N ALA A 65 -2.50 -42.39 1.73
CA ALA A 65 -2.17 -40.97 1.55
C ALA A 65 -2.50 -40.45 0.14
N ARG A 66 -2.30 -41.28 -0.90
CA ARG A 66 -2.71 -40.95 -2.27
C ARG A 66 -4.23 -41.03 -2.46
N GLY A 67 -4.91 -41.94 -1.76
CA GLY A 67 -6.37 -42.05 -1.81
C GLY A 67 -7.09 -40.83 -1.25
N LEU A 68 -6.48 -40.12 -0.30
CA LEU A 68 -7.01 -38.85 0.24
C LEU A 68 -7.08 -37.73 -0.82
N GLU A 69 -6.40 -37.87 -1.96
CA GLU A 69 -6.54 -36.95 -3.08
C GLU A 69 -7.97 -36.98 -3.69
N SER A 70 -8.70 -38.10 -3.64
CA SER A 70 -9.98 -38.19 -4.35
C SER A 70 -11.16 -37.44 -3.67
N GLU A 71 -11.01 -37.01 -2.42
CA GLU A 71 -11.97 -36.12 -1.73
C GLU A 71 -11.51 -34.65 -1.70
N LEU A 72 -10.32 -34.35 -2.22
CA LEU A 72 -9.71 -33.01 -2.27
C LEU A 72 -9.57 -32.47 -3.71
N ASP A 73 -10.31 -33.03 -4.68
CA ASP A 73 -10.59 -32.37 -5.97
C ASP A 73 -11.61 -31.22 -5.78
N ALA A 74 -11.30 -30.28 -4.88
CA ALA A 74 -11.61 -28.90 -5.19
C ALA A 74 -10.39 -28.40 -5.95
N GLU A 75 -10.44 -28.47 -7.29
CA GLU A 75 -9.54 -27.74 -8.17
C GLU A 75 -9.39 -26.34 -7.57
N GLU A 76 -8.21 -26.05 -7.00
CA GLU A 76 -7.84 -24.69 -6.63
C GLU A 76 -8.01 -23.89 -7.91
N PRO A 77 -9.00 -22.97 -8.00
CA PRO A 77 -9.40 -22.43 -9.28
C PRO A 77 -8.17 -21.76 -9.89
N GLU A 78 -7.80 -22.14 -11.12
CA GLU A 78 -6.76 -21.44 -11.86
C GLU A 78 -7.06 -19.95 -11.76
N VAL A 79 -6.17 -19.20 -11.10
CA VAL A 79 -6.36 -17.79 -10.79
C VAL A 79 -6.44 -17.04 -12.12
N THR A 80 -7.66 -16.85 -12.59
CA THR A 80 -7.96 -16.17 -13.84
C THR A 80 -7.92 -14.68 -13.54
N VAL A 81 -6.78 -14.07 -13.82
CA VAL A 81 -6.59 -12.63 -13.65
C VAL A 81 -7.32 -11.92 -14.79
N THR A 82 -8.45 -11.30 -14.48
CA THR A 82 -9.22 -10.50 -15.43
C THR A 82 -8.90 -9.02 -15.27
N VAL A 83 -8.52 -8.36 -16.36
CA VAL A 83 -8.36 -6.89 -16.37
C VAL A 83 -9.69 -6.28 -16.77
N ILE A 84 -10.28 -5.48 -15.89
CA ILE A 84 -11.48 -4.70 -16.18
C ILE A 84 -11.05 -3.43 -16.91
N LYS A 85 -11.40 -3.31 -18.19
CA LYS A 85 -11.28 -2.05 -18.93
C LYS A 85 -12.63 -1.33 -18.85
N GLU A 86 -12.68 -0.21 -18.13
CA GLU A 86 -13.84 0.68 -18.18
C GLU A 86 -13.82 1.47 -19.49
N THR A 87 -14.72 1.13 -20.41
CA THR A 87 -15.04 1.95 -21.58
C THR A 87 -16.25 2.84 -21.29
N ASP A 88 -16.31 4.02 -21.92
CA ASP A 88 -17.26 5.13 -21.68
C ASP A 88 -18.78 4.79 -21.73
N GLU A 89 -19.14 3.55 -22.04
CA GLU A 89 -20.53 3.09 -22.20
C GLU A 89 -20.76 1.73 -21.52
N THR A 90 -20.82 1.66 -20.18
CA THR A 90 -21.42 0.54 -19.38
C THR A 90 -21.01 -0.91 -19.73
N THR A 91 -19.97 -1.10 -20.55
CA THR A 91 -19.57 -2.41 -21.06
C THR A 91 -18.29 -2.77 -20.34
N ILE A 92 -18.43 -3.66 -19.35
CA ILE A 92 -17.32 -4.26 -18.61
C ILE A 92 -16.80 -5.41 -19.48
N GLU A 93 -15.65 -5.20 -20.14
CA GLU A 93 -14.94 -6.27 -20.82
C GLU A 93 -13.97 -6.92 -19.82
N GLU A 94 -14.29 -8.14 -19.41
CA GLU A 94 -13.41 -8.98 -18.60
C GLU A 94 -12.53 -9.81 -19.55
N GLU A 95 -11.28 -9.37 -19.75
CA GLU A 95 -10.31 -10.09 -20.56
C GLU A 95 -9.38 -10.89 -19.62
N PRO A 96 -9.29 -12.24 -19.76
CA PRO A 96 -8.28 -13.00 -19.04
C PRO A 96 -6.91 -12.61 -19.59
N VAL A 97 -6.03 -12.08 -18.72
CA VAL A 97 -4.71 -11.62 -19.14
C VAL A 97 -3.64 -12.53 -18.54
N ASP A 98 -2.78 -13.08 -19.40
CA ASP A 98 -1.60 -13.81 -18.99
C ASP A 98 -0.60 -12.82 -18.32
N PRO A 99 -0.18 -13.05 -17.07
CA PRO A 99 0.81 -12.22 -16.39
C PRO A 99 2.10 -12.03 -17.19
N VAL A 100 2.51 -13.02 -17.97
CA VAL A 100 3.71 -12.95 -18.83
C VAL A 100 3.49 -11.93 -19.94
N GLU A 101 2.35 -11.99 -20.64
CA GLU A 101 2.02 -11.03 -21.70
C GLU A 101 1.90 -9.61 -21.16
N LEU A 102 1.30 -9.46 -19.96
CA LEU A 102 1.19 -8.17 -19.29
C LEU A 102 2.57 -7.57 -18.99
N PHE A 103 3.49 -8.36 -18.44
CA PHE A 103 4.85 -7.92 -18.13
C PHE A 103 5.67 -7.56 -19.39
N GLU A 104 5.51 -8.34 -20.45
CA GLU A 104 6.14 -8.10 -21.75
C GLU A 104 5.58 -6.83 -22.42
N SER A 105 4.27 -6.58 -22.28
CA SER A 105 3.64 -5.36 -22.81
C SER A 105 4.18 -4.09 -22.14
N GLU A 106 4.35 -4.13 -20.81
CA GLU A 106 4.91 -3.02 -20.04
C GLU A 106 6.38 -2.78 -20.42
N ARG A 107 7.16 -3.85 -20.59
CA ARG A 107 8.54 -3.76 -21.08
C ARG A 107 8.60 -3.05 -22.43
N HIS A 108 7.74 -3.47 -23.37
CA HIS A 108 7.71 -2.87 -24.70
C HIS A 108 7.29 -1.39 -24.67
N PHE A 109 6.33 -1.03 -23.82
CA PHE A 109 5.92 0.35 -23.63
C PHE A 109 7.07 1.24 -23.14
N LEU A 110 7.84 0.77 -22.14
CA LEU A 110 9.01 1.48 -21.62
C LEU A 110 10.13 1.60 -22.67
N GLU A 111 10.38 0.55 -23.46
CA GLU A 111 11.34 0.60 -24.58
C GLU A 111 10.98 1.68 -25.62
N GLN A 112 9.68 1.83 -25.93
CA GLN A 112 9.21 2.90 -26.81
C GLN A 112 9.40 4.29 -26.20
N GLN A 113 9.20 4.44 -24.88
CA GLN A 113 9.39 5.71 -24.20
C GLN A 113 10.85 6.17 -24.24
N ILE A 114 11.82 5.27 -24.01
CA ILE A 114 13.26 5.59 -24.09
C ILE A 114 13.63 6.20 -25.45
N THR A 115 13.01 5.71 -26.53
CA THR A 115 13.29 6.17 -27.89
C THR A 115 12.57 7.48 -28.24
N ASN A 116 11.51 7.82 -27.49
CA ASN A 116 10.62 8.92 -27.81
C ASN A 116 11.05 10.22 -27.11
N LYS A 117 11.31 11.27 -27.90
CA LYS A 117 11.67 12.61 -27.40
C LYS A 117 10.59 13.27 -26.53
N HIS A 118 9.37 12.74 -26.52
CA HIS A 118 8.30 13.22 -25.67
C HIS A 118 8.49 12.85 -24.18
N TYR A 119 9.33 11.87 -23.87
CA TYR A 119 9.63 11.41 -22.52
C TYR A 119 11.11 11.62 -22.18
N PRO A 120 11.55 12.86 -21.93
CA PRO A 120 12.96 13.18 -21.73
C PRO A 120 13.55 12.60 -20.43
N ASP A 121 12.70 12.25 -19.47
CA ASP A 121 13.11 11.76 -18.15
C ASP A 121 13.18 10.21 -18.08
N THR A 122 12.71 9.52 -19.12
CA THR A 122 12.73 8.05 -19.22
C THR A 122 14.01 7.58 -19.92
N ASP A 123 15.10 7.45 -19.16
CA ASP A 123 16.33 6.78 -19.62
C ASP A 123 16.28 5.26 -19.37
N GLU A 124 17.24 4.51 -19.92
CA GLU A 124 17.31 3.04 -19.77
C GLU A 124 17.31 2.58 -18.31
N ARG A 125 17.90 3.38 -17.41
CA ARG A 125 17.95 3.05 -15.98
C ARG A 125 16.62 3.33 -15.30
N THR A 126 15.97 4.44 -15.62
CA THR A 126 14.62 4.77 -15.15
C THR A 126 13.63 3.70 -15.59
N ALA A 127 13.65 3.32 -16.88
CA ALA A 127 12.81 2.25 -17.41
C ALA A 127 13.05 0.90 -16.70
N ALA A 128 14.31 0.54 -16.43
CA ALA A 128 14.61 -0.69 -15.67
C ALA A 128 14.08 -0.65 -14.23
N HIS A 129 14.14 0.53 -13.58
CA HIS A 129 13.57 0.72 -12.24
C HIS A 129 12.04 0.64 -12.26
N GLU A 130 11.38 1.21 -13.25
CA GLU A 130 9.93 1.17 -13.43
C GLU A 130 9.44 -0.25 -13.70
N LEU A 131 10.08 -0.98 -14.63
CA LEU A 131 9.75 -2.38 -14.92
C LEU A 131 9.91 -3.29 -13.69
N ASN A 132 10.96 -3.06 -12.89
CA ASN A 132 11.13 -3.79 -11.63
C ASN A 132 10.09 -3.37 -10.56
N GLY A 133 9.65 -2.12 -10.57
CA GLY A 133 8.53 -1.64 -9.76
C GLY A 133 7.23 -2.36 -10.13
N PHE A 134 6.95 -2.47 -11.43
CA PHE A 134 5.79 -3.17 -11.99
C PHE A 134 5.79 -4.65 -11.59
N ARG A 135 6.93 -5.34 -11.77
CA ARG A 135 7.12 -6.71 -11.27
C ARG A 135 6.75 -6.86 -9.79
N ARG A 136 7.28 -5.98 -8.92
CA ARG A 136 7.01 -6.06 -7.48
C ARG A 136 5.55 -5.77 -7.14
N ALA A 137 4.86 -4.99 -7.95
CA ALA A 137 3.42 -4.80 -7.80
C ALA A 137 2.67 -6.11 -8.10
N LEU A 138 3.00 -6.80 -9.20
CA LEU A 138 2.42 -8.10 -9.54
C LEU A 138 2.70 -9.16 -8.46
N GLU A 139 3.93 -9.18 -7.89
CA GLU A 139 4.29 -10.05 -6.76
C GLU A 139 3.40 -9.76 -5.54
N ARG A 140 3.22 -8.48 -5.17
CA ARG A 140 2.41 -8.09 -4.01
C ARG A 140 0.92 -8.36 -4.19
N LEU A 141 0.44 -8.33 -5.42
CA LEU A 141 -0.94 -8.68 -5.78
C LEU A 141 -1.16 -10.21 -5.83
N GLY A 142 -0.10 -11.01 -5.64
CA GLY A 142 -0.18 -12.47 -5.74
C GLY A 142 -0.37 -12.99 -7.16
N ILE A 143 -0.18 -12.14 -8.17
CA ILE A 143 -0.35 -12.49 -9.59
C ILE A 143 0.84 -13.32 -10.09
N ILE A 144 2.05 -13.07 -9.55
CA ILE A 144 3.27 -13.80 -9.89
C ILE A 144 4.02 -14.24 -8.63
N ASP A 145 4.73 -15.37 -8.72
CA ASP A 145 5.63 -15.81 -7.65
C ASP A 145 6.90 -14.93 -7.63
N LYS A 146 7.34 -14.56 -6.44
CA LYS A 146 8.59 -13.86 -6.17
C LYS A 146 9.82 -14.52 -6.82
N HIS A 147 9.81 -15.85 -6.93
CA HIS A 147 10.90 -16.66 -7.45
C HIS A 147 10.75 -17.02 -8.93
N ASP A 148 9.72 -16.52 -9.62
CA ASP A 148 9.53 -16.80 -11.04
C ASP A 148 10.61 -16.12 -11.89
N GLU A 149 11.43 -16.95 -12.54
CA GLU A 149 12.56 -16.52 -13.36
C GLU A 149 12.14 -15.75 -14.61
N ARG A 150 10.90 -15.94 -15.08
CA ARG A 150 10.36 -15.24 -16.27
C ARG A 150 10.21 -13.73 -16.05
N PHE A 151 10.11 -13.32 -14.79
CA PHE A 151 9.92 -11.93 -14.39
C PHE A 151 11.17 -11.31 -13.75
N LEU A 152 12.28 -12.05 -13.68
CA LEU A 152 13.52 -11.50 -13.18
C LEU A 152 14.09 -10.50 -14.20
N PRO A 153 14.54 -9.31 -13.74
CA PRO A 153 15.22 -8.39 -14.63
C PRO A 153 16.48 -9.08 -15.16
N VAL A 154 16.64 -9.09 -16.49
CA VAL A 154 17.90 -9.45 -17.13
C VAL A 154 18.90 -8.38 -16.71
N MET A 155 19.68 -8.66 -15.67
CA MET A 155 20.78 -7.82 -15.26
C MET A 155 21.76 -7.78 -16.44
N ASP A 156 21.77 -6.68 -17.19
CA ASP A 156 22.78 -6.48 -18.22
C ASP A 156 24.13 -6.38 -17.52
N GLU A 157 24.90 -7.48 -17.55
CA GLU A 157 26.27 -7.54 -17.04
C GLU A 157 27.20 -6.52 -17.72
N ARG A 158 26.74 -5.82 -18.76
CA ARG A 158 27.48 -4.75 -19.45
C ARG A 158 27.44 -3.40 -18.76
N VAL A 159 26.58 -3.19 -17.75
CA VAL A 159 26.67 -2.01 -16.87
C VAL A 159 27.22 -2.43 -15.53
N LYS A 160 28.52 -2.77 -15.49
CA LYS A 160 29.26 -2.66 -14.24
C LYS A 160 29.08 -1.21 -13.77
N PRO A 161 28.61 -0.95 -12.55
CA PRO A 161 28.71 0.39 -12.01
C PRO A 161 30.19 0.71 -12.03
N GLU A 162 30.60 1.61 -12.94
CA GLU A 162 31.89 2.25 -12.82
C GLU A 162 31.90 2.77 -11.39
N HIS A 163 32.74 2.17 -10.56
CA HIS A 163 33.02 2.70 -9.24
C HIS A 163 33.58 4.08 -9.52
N ARG A 164 32.72 5.11 -9.52
CA ARG A 164 33.17 6.48 -9.40
C ARG A 164 34.05 6.45 -8.18
N LYS A 165 35.37 6.61 -8.41
CA LYS A 165 36.33 6.74 -7.32
C LYS A 165 35.71 7.70 -6.33
N ALA A 166 35.58 7.27 -5.07
CA ALA A 166 35.17 8.16 -4.00
C ALA A 166 35.97 9.46 -4.16
N PRO A 167 35.33 10.63 -4.20
CA PRO A 167 36.06 11.87 -4.37
C PRO A 167 37.12 11.92 -3.28
N THR A 168 38.39 11.97 -3.69
CA THR A 168 39.49 12.20 -2.77
C THR A 168 39.31 13.60 -2.21
N PHE A 169 38.80 13.69 -1.00
CA PHE A 169 38.77 14.94 -0.26
C PHE A 169 40.23 15.34 0.02
N PRO A 170 40.65 16.57 -0.34
CA PRO A 170 41.98 17.04 0.05
C PRO A 170 42.06 17.07 1.59
N GLU A 171 43.15 16.54 2.16
CA GLU A 171 43.38 16.45 3.62
C GLU A 171 43.44 17.82 4.32
N THR A 172 43.42 18.91 3.55
CA THR A 172 43.29 20.28 4.05
C THR A 172 42.01 20.91 3.51
N PRO A 173 41.09 21.35 4.38
CA PRO A 173 39.90 22.07 3.93
C PRO A 173 40.33 23.37 3.25
N PRO A 174 39.76 23.73 2.09
CA PRO A 174 40.03 25.03 1.49
C PRO A 174 39.55 26.14 2.44
N SER A 175 40.39 27.15 2.67
CA SER A 175 40.01 28.32 3.45
C SER A 175 38.88 29.04 2.73
N PHE A 176 37.66 28.99 3.27
CA PHE A 176 36.55 29.79 2.77
C PHE A 176 36.85 31.28 3.05
N PRO A 177 36.80 32.16 2.03
CA PRO A 177 36.76 33.59 2.30
C PRO A 177 35.48 33.93 3.06
N PRO A 178 35.48 34.97 3.92
CA PRO A 178 34.27 35.40 4.61
C PRO A 178 33.18 35.75 3.59
N PRO A 179 31.89 35.51 3.91
CA PRO A 179 30.80 35.70 2.97
C PRO A 179 30.75 37.17 2.52
N HIS A 180 31.01 37.39 1.23
CA HIS A 180 30.65 38.65 0.57
C HIS A 180 29.13 38.70 0.37
N PRO A 181 28.49 39.87 0.55
CA PRO A 181 27.05 40.03 0.33
C PRO A 181 26.73 39.81 -1.15
N ASN A 182 25.90 38.80 -1.41
CA ASN A 182 25.52 38.33 -2.75
C ASN A 182 24.65 39.39 -3.49
N PRO A 183 24.76 39.53 -4.83
CA PRO A 183 23.86 40.35 -5.62
C PRO A 183 22.57 39.61 -6.02
N ARG A 184 21.45 40.16 -5.56
CA ARG A 184 20.07 40.18 -6.11
C ARG A 184 19.66 39.12 -7.16
N PHE A 185 18.92 38.11 -6.71
CA PHE A 185 17.64 37.70 -7.33
C PHE A 185 16.59 37.78 -6.23
N GLY A 186 15.82 38.87 -6.21
CA GLY A 186 14.78 39.13 -5.22
C GLY A 186 13.41 38.91 -5.84
N CYS A 187 12.67 37.92 -5.34
CA CYS A 187 11.21 37.96 -5.41
C CYS A 187 10.78 38.89 -4.26
N THR A 188 10.40 40.12 -4.60
CA THR A 188 9.86 41.09 -3.65
C THR A 188 8.49 40.63 -3.16
N ILE A 189 8.43 40.12 -1.93
CA ILE A 189 7.20 40.15 -1.15
C ILE A 189 6.89 41.62 -0.91
N VAL A 190 5.77 42.10 -1.44
CA VAL A 190 5.23 43.41 -1.08
C VAL A 190 4.54 43.24 0.27
N PRO A 191 4.92 43.99 1.33
CA PRO A 191 4.11 44.03 2.53
C PRO A 191 2.81 44.76 2.18
N ILE A 192 1.65 44.15 2.48
CA ILE A 192 0.41 44.92 2.58
C ILE A 192 0.54 45.74 3.86
N GLU A 193 0.83 47.03 3.72
CA GLU A 193 0.67 47.99 4.79
C GLU A 193 -0.83 48.11 5.08
N ILE A 194 -1.25 47.55 6.21
CA ILE A 194 -2.56 47.84 6.79
C ILE A 194 -2.45 49.24 7.39
N GLU A 195 -2.78 50.25 6.59
CA GLU A 195 -2.84 51.64 7.01
C GLU A 195 -4.11 51.88 7.84
N SER A 196 -3.99 51.82 9.16
CA SER A 196 -4.96 52.25 10.19
C SER A 196 -5.70 51.13 10.97
N PRO A 197 -5.71 51.19 12.32
CA PRO A 197 -6.53 50.35 13.19
C PRO A 197 -8.05 50.40 12.93
N GLU A 198 -8.54 51.40 12.21
CA GLU A 198 -9.97 51.63 11.97
C GLU A 198 -10.57 50.68 10.91
N ASP A 199 -9.73 50.09 10.04
CA ASP A 199 -10.17 49.12 9.04
C ASP A 199 -10.28 47.68 9.59
N TRP A 200 -9.60 47.40 10.71
CA TRP A 200 -9.75 46.15 11.45
C TRP A 200 -11.13 46.05 12.14
N GLU A 201 -11.69 47.18 12.57
CA GLU A 201 -12.97 47.19 13.30
C GLU A 201 -14.18 47.08 12.35
N LYS A 202 -14.08 47.61 11.13
CA LYS A 202 -15.08 47.38 10.06
C LYS A 202 -15.17 45.90 9.67
N LEU A 203 -14.03 45.20 9.68
CA LEU A 203 -13.95 43.79 9.32
C LEU A 203 -14.54 42.89 10.43
N LYS A 204 -14.35 43.25 11.70
CA LYS A 204 -15.04 42.59 12.83
C LYS A 204 -16.55 42.83 12.82
N GLN A 205 -17.00 44.03 12.46
CA GLN A 205 -18.42 44.36 12.37
C GLN A 205 -19.11 43.58 11.25
N PHE A 206 -18.45 43.44 10.09
CA PHE A 206 -18.93 42.64 8.96
C PHE A 206 -19.00 41.13 9.28
N ILE A 207 -18.06 40.61 10.08
CA ILE A 207 -18.04 39.21 10.52
C ILE A 207 -19.07 38.93 11.64
N GLY A 208 -19.39 39.94 12.47
CA GLY A 208 -20.34 39.84 13.57
C GLY A 208 -21.83 39.86 13.18
N GLU A 209 -22.17 40.30 11.96
CA GLU A 209 -23.56 40.47 11.50
C GLU A 209 -24.12 39.28 10.70
N LEU A 210 -23.36 38.20 10.52
CA LEU A 210 -23.88 36.98 9.90
C LEU A 210 -24.71 36.16 10.91
N PRO A 211 -26.03 35.98 10.71
CA PRO A 211 -26.89 35.33 11.69
C PRO A 211 -26.54 33.84 11.83
N ARG A 212 -26.09 33.45 13.02
CA ARG A 212 -25.99 32.06 13.45
C ARG A 212 -27.21 31.72 14.29
N THR A 213 -28.06 30.82 13.81
CA THR A 213 -29.09 30.20 14.63
C THR A 213 -28.98 28.69 14.53
N ILE A 214 -28.44 28.06 15.58
CA ILE A 214 -29.00 26.83 16.13
C ILE A 214 -28.91 26.95 17.65
N VAL A 215 -30.07 26.84 18.30
CA VAL A 215 -30.21 26.67 19.74
C VAL A 215 -30.08 25.18 20.03
N THR A 216 -29.23 24.78 20.96
CA THR A 216 -29.51 23.63 21.81
C THR A 216 -29.05 23.88 23.25
N ASP A 217 -29.85 23.31 24.13
CA ASP A 217 -30.00 23.59 25.55
C ASP A 217 -29.31 22.46 26.33
N SER A 218 -28.17 22.74 26.96
CA SER A 218 -27.65 22.00 28.13
C SER A 218 -26.23 22.45 28.45
N GLY A 219 -26.05 23.19 29.54
CA GLY A 219 -24.74 23.60 30.02
C GLY A 219 -23.95 22.44 30.63
N ALA A 220 -22.71 22.23 30.16
CA ALA A 220 -21.52 21.95 30.97
C ALA A 220 -20.25 21.80 30.10
N GLU A 221 -19.15 22.28 30.68
CA GLU A 221 -17.72 22.15 30.31
C GLU A 221 -17.18 22.85 29.04
N PHE A 222 -16.41 23.91 29.30
CA PHE A 222 -15.55 24.61 28.36
C PHE A 222 -14.40 23.71 27.92
N THR A 223 -14.49 23.18 26.69
CA THR A 223 -13.33 22.94 25.85
C THR A 223 -13.09 24.18 24.99
N GLU A 224 -11.82 24.59 24.85
CA GLU A 224 -11.46 25.66 23.91
C GLU A 224 -12.06 25.35 22.54
N PRO A 225 -12.61 26.35 21.80
CA PRO A 225 -13.18 26.08 20.50
C PRO A 225 -12.06 25.58 19.59
N VAL A 226 -12.07 24.27 19.32
CA VAL A 226 -11.24 23.64 18.30
C VAL A 226 -11.55 24.40 17.02
N LYS A 227 -10.62 25.27 16.62
CA LYS A 227 -10.70 25.96 15.35
C LYS A 227 -10.55 24.85 14.31
N GLU A 228 -11.65 24.38 13.76
CA GLU A 228 -11.63 23.27 12.81
C GLU A 228 -10.57 23.57 11.74
N PRO A 229 -9.56 22.70 11.61
CA PRO A 229 -8.45 22.98 10.71
C PRO A 229 -9.00 23.07 9.28
N LEU A 230 -8.60 24.12 8.56
CA LEU A 230 -9.00 24.34 7.16
C LEU A 230 -8.16 23.49 6.18
N THR A 231 -7.20 22.72 6.69
CA THR A 231 -6.23 21.88 5.97
C THR A 231 -5.48 20.98 6.96
N PHE A 232 -4.70 20.00 6.47
CA PHE A 232 -3.88 19.12 7.32
C PHE A 232 -2.67 19.87 7.91
N GLU A 233 -2.52 19.87 9.23
CA GLU A 233 -1.57 20.73 9.95
C GLU A 233 -0.10 20.34 9.74
N HIS A 234 0.16 19.04 9.58
CA HIS A 234 1.49 18.44 9.50
C HIS A 234 1.98 18.23 8.06
N LEU A 235 1.29 18.82 7.08
CA LEU A 235 1.85 18.95 5.73
C LEU A 235 3.00 19.97 5.69
N PRO A 236 3.93 19.85 4.73
CA PRO A 236 4.92 20.89 4.47
C PRO A 236 4.23 22.24 4.26
N PRO A 237 4.76 23.36 4.80
CA PRO A 237 4.10 24.68 4.75
C PRO A 237 3.68 25.10 3.34
N GLU A 238 4.53 24.82 2.34
CA GLU A 238 4.26 25.11 0.92
C GLU A 238 2.98 24.43 0.40
N LYS A 239 2.70 23.21 0.87
CA LYS A 239 1.50 22.44 0.50
C LYS A 239 0.33 22.80 1.39
N ARG A 240 0.53 22.84 2.71
CA ARG A 240 -0.49 23.18 3.70
C ARG A 240 -1.19 24.51 3.39
N ASP A 241 -0.41 25.54 3.08
CA ASP A 241 -0.94 26.89 2.93
C ASP A 241 -1.57 27.11 1.53
N SER A 242 -1.46 26.12 0.63
CA SER A 242 -2.00 26.19 -0.73
C SER A 242 -3.52 26.21 -0.77
N ASN A 243 -4.09 26.91 -1.76
CA ASN A 243 -5.53 26.90 -1.99
C ASN A 243 -6.05 25.49 -2.36
N THR A 244 -5.23 24.70 -3.05
CA THR A 244 -5.54 23.31 -3.39
C THR A 244 -5.75 22.47 -2.13
N ALA A 245 -4.85 22.57 -1.15
CA ALA A 245 -4.97 21.81 0.10
C ALA A 245 -6.23 22.17 0.90
N LYS A 246 -6.62 23.45 0.89
CA LYS A 246 -7.88 23.92 1.51
C LYS A 246 -9.10 23.37 0.79
N GLN A 247 -9.09 23.37 -0.54
CA GLN A 247 -10.20 22.83 -1.35
C GLN A 247 -10.33 21.31 -1.19
N VAL A 248 -9.22 20.59 -1.24
CA VAL A 248 -9.14 19.15 -0.96
C VAL A 248 -9.74 18.83 0.40
N TYR A 249 -9.32 19.57 1.44
CA TYR A 249 -9.84 19.37 2.79
C TYR A 249 -11.33 19.67 2.89
N SER A 250 -11.79 20.79 2.30
CA SER A 250 -13.21 21.16 2.30
C SER A 250 -14.10 20.14 1.60
N LEU A 251 -13.64 19.56 0.48
CA LEU A 251 -14.38 18.54 -0.25
C LEU A 251 -14.52 17.27 0.58
N GLY A 252 -13.45 16.85 1.25
CA GLY A 252 -13.48 15.71 2.17
C GLY A 252 -14.54 15.88 3.26
N ARG A 253 -14.64 17.08 3.85
CA ARG A 253 -15.67 17.40 4.86
C ARG A 253 -17.09 17.37 4.28
N ILE A 254 -17.31 17.89 3.06
CA ILE A 254 -18.62 17.83 2.40
C ILE A 254 -19.03 16.37 2.15
N LEU A 255 -18.09 15.53 1.75
CA LEU A 255 -18.34 14.11 1.51
C LEU A 255 -18.61 13.33 2.80
N GLU A 256 -18.16 13.78 3.98
CA GLU A 256 -18.54 13.12 5.24
C GLU A 256 -20.06 13.12 5.46
N ASP A 257 -20.75 14.18 5.03
CA ASP A 257 -22.20 14.34 5.23
C ASP A 257 -23.03 13.63 4.15
N ASP A 258 -22.63 13.74 2.88
CA ASP A 258 -23.37 13.18 1.74
C ASP A 258 -22.41 12.61 0.68
N CYS A 259 -21.91 11.39 0.94
CA CYS A 259 -21.03 10.67 0.03
C CYS A 259 -21.79 9.68 -0.87
N PRO A 260 -21.78 9.87 -2.19
CA PRO A 260 -22.29 8.87 -3.14
C PRO A 260 -21.53 7.54 -3.04
N GLU A 261 -22.19 6.44 -3.42
CA GLU A 261 -21.58 5.10 -3.57
C GLU A 261 -20.85 4.96 -4.92
N ASN A 262 -19.85 5.82 -5.14
CA ASN A 262 -18.93 5.76 -6.28
C ASN A 262 -17.52 6.13 -5.80
N ASP A 263 -16.60 6.50 -6.69
CA ASP A 263 -15.23 6.88 -6.32
C ASP A 263 -15.12 8.06 -5.32
N CYS A 264 -16.21 8.80 -5.05
CA CYS A 264 -16.26 9.73 -3.92
C CYS A 264 -16.04 9.02 -2.58
N ARG A 265 -16.45 7.75 -2.46
CA ARG A 265 -16.19 6.92 -1.28
C ARG A 265 -14.70 6.62 -1.12
N LEU A 266 -14.01 6.32 -2.22
CA LEU A 266 -12.55 6.12 -2.20
C LEU A 266 -11.85 7.42 -1.77
N TYR A 267 -12.31 8.57 -2.28
CA TYR A 267 -11.78 9.88 -1.89
C TYR A 267 -11.96 10.13 -0.40
N LEU A 268 -13.17 9.87 0.13
CA LEU A 268 -13.48 10.03 1.55
C LEU A 268 -12.63 9.09 2.42
N ASN A 269 -12.42 7.85 2.00
CA ASN A 269 -11.56 6.90 2.72
C ASN A 269 -10.11 7.42 2.77
N THR A 270 -9.56 7.89 1.65
CA THR A 270 -8.20 8.47 1.61
C THR A 270 -8.10 9.76 2.41
N PHE A 271 -9.14 10.59 2.40
CA PHE A 271 -9.24 11.78 3.24
C PHE A 271 -9.19 11.43 4.73
N ASN A 272 -9.94 10.41 5.16
CA ASN A 272 -9.95 9.95 6.55
C ASN A 272 -8.60 9.36 6.98
N MET A 273 -7.91 8.62 6.11
CA MET A 273 -6.54 8.18 6.37
C MET A 273 -5.58 9.35 6.58
N CYS A 274 -5.69 10.41 5.77
CA CYS A 274 -4.89 11.62 5.96
C CYS A 274 -5.21 12.30 7.30
N ARG A 275 -6.49 12.39 7.68
CA ARG A 275 -6.89 12.96 8.97
C ARG A 275 -6.33 12.17 10.14
N GLU A 276 -6.45 10.85 10.11
CA GLU A 276 -5.94 9.98 11.17
C GLU A 276 -4.42 10.14 11.36
N LEU A 277 -3.65 10.17 10.26
CA LEU A 277 -2.20 10.36 10.32
C LEU A 277 -1.82 11.77 10.82
N ASP A 278 -2.57 12.80 10.41
CA ASP A 278 -2.37 14.19 10.85
C ASP A 278 -2.66 14.35 12.35
N GLU A 279 -3.68 13.65 12.88
CA GLU A 279 -4.01 13.59 14.31
C GLU A 279 -2.98 12.80 15.14
N GLN A 280 -2.36 11.76 14.56
CA GLN A 280 -1.34 10.93 15.24
C GLN A 280 0.05 11.56 15.25
N ALA A 281 0.42 12.34 14.23
CA ALA A 281 1.73 12.98 14.11
C ALA A 281 2.23 13.72 15.39
N PRO A 282 1.41 14.52 16.11
CA PRO A 282 1.87 15.22 17.31
C PRO A 282 2.11 14.29 18.52
N LEU A 283 1.56 13.08 18.53
CA LEU A 283 1.74 12.09 19.61
C LEU A 283 3.08 11.37 19.53
N LEU A 284 3.79 11.48 18.41
CA LEU A 284 5.01 10.76 18.11
C LEU A 284 6.24 11.67 18.15
N THR A 285 7.42 11.07 18.35
CA THR A 285 8.71 11.77 18.30
C THR A 285 9.75 10.96 17.53
N GLY A 286 10.78 11.62 17.01
CA GLY A 286 11.89 10.95 16.32
C GLY A 286 11.48 10.25 15.02
N TRP A 287 12.04 9.07 14.77
CA TRP A 287 11.83 8.32 13.52
C TRP A 287 10.37 7.90 13.27
N PRO A 288 9.60 7.40 14.26
CA PRO A 288 8.17 7.10 14.07
C PRO A 288 7.34 8.28 13.57
N ARG A 289 7.61 9.49 14.07
CA ARG A 289 6.95 10.71 13.59
C ARG A 289 7.27 10.99 12.12
N GLN A 290 8.52 10.82 11.72
CA GLN A 290 8.94 11.04 10.33
C GLN A 290 8.25 10.07 9.36
N VAL A 291 7.99 8.83 9.79
CA VAL A 291 7.25 7.84 9.01
C VAL A 291 5.79 8.26 8.86
N VAL A 292 5.11 8.62 9.94
CA VAL A 292 3.72 9.09 9.89
C VAL A 292 3.58 10.36 9.04
N GLU A 293 4.48 11.33 9.18
CA GLU A 293 4.49 12.53 8.32
C GLU A 293 4.80 12.18 6.85
N ALA A 294 5.57 11.12 6.57
CA ALA A 294 5.82 10.66 5.20
C ALA A 294 4.60 9.97 4.59
N ASP A 295 3.92 9.14 5.36
CA ASP A 295 2.69 8.47 4.92
C ASP A 295 1.55 9.47 4.74
N LEU A 296 1.44 10.48 5.61
CA LEU A 296 0.52 11.61 5.44
C LEU A 296 0.77 12.32 4.09
N ARG A 297 2.04 12.61 3.76
CA ARG A 297 2.38 13.23 2.47
C ARG A 297 2.00 12.33 1.29
N LYS A 298 2.21 11.02 1.40
CA LYS A 298 1.88 10.06 0.34
C LYS A 298 0.37 10.03 0.08
N HIS A 299 -0.43 9.85 1.13
CA HIS A 299 -1.88 9.82 1.00
C HIS A 299 -2.46 11.19 0.58
N TYR A 300 -1.86 12.29 1.02
CA TYR A 300 -2.25 13.61 0.54
C TYR A 300 -2.00 13.78 -0.97
N LEU A 301 -0.89 13.27 -1.52
CA LEU A 301 -0.62 13.34 -2.97
C LEU A 301 -1.63 12.50 -3.77
N GLU A 302 -2.01 11.33 -3.26
CA GLU A 302 -3.08 10.51 -3.83
C GLU A 302 -4.42 11.26 -3.81
N LEU A 303 -4.77 11.85 -2.67
CA LEU A 303 -5.98 12.64 -2.49
C LEU A 303 -6.02 13.89 -3.39
N GLU A 304 -4.89 14.59 -3.54
CA GLU A 304 -4.72 15.71 -4.46
C GLU A 304 -4.87 15.26 -5.92
N GLY A 305 -4.30 14.09 -6.26
CA GLY A 305 -4.47 13.47 -7.57
C GLY A 305 -5.93 13.15 -7.88
N MET A 306 -6.64 12.51 -6.95
CA MET A 306 -8.07 12.22 -7.09
C MET A 306 -8.90 13.50 -7.21
N PHE A 307 -8.59 14.53 -6.43
CA PHE A 307 -9.27 15.83 -6.49
C PHE A 307 -9.21 16.49 -7.88
N VAL A 308 -8.10 16.30 -8.59
CA VAL A 308 -7.84 16.89 -9.92
C VAL A 308 -8.31 15.98 -11.05
N MET A 309 -8.13 14.67 -10.94
CA MET A 309 -8.23 13.75 -12.06
C MET A 309 -9.47 12.86 -12.05
N ASN A 310 -9.97 12.46 -10.87
CA ASN A 310 -11.04 11.48 -10.75
C ASN A 310 -12.37 12.00 -11.31
N HIS A 311 -13.06 11.17 -12.09
CA HIS A 311 -14.29 11.55 -12.79
C HIS A 311 -15.45 11.81 -11.82
N ALA A 312 -15.69 10.91 -10.86
CA ALA A 312 -16.77 11.07 -9.88
C ALA A 312 -16.59 12.35 -9.05
N ILE A 313 -15.35 12.66 -8.66
CA ILE A 313 -15.03 13.89 -7.94
C ILE A 313 -15.25 15.14 -8.79
N LYS A 314 -14.92 15.10 -10.08
CA LYS A 314 -15.23 16.20 -11.01
C LYS A 314 -16.73 16.41 -11.14
N GLU A 315 -17.50 15.35 -11.31
CA GLU A 315 -18.97 15.40 -11.40
C GLU A 315 -19.60 15.92 -10.11
N PHE A 316 -19.16 15.41 -8.96
CA PHE A 316 -19.62 15.88 -7.65
C PHE A 316 -19.35 17.39 -7.47
N LYS A 317 -18.14 17.84 -7.82
CA LYS A 317 -17.78 19.27 -7.78
C LYS A 317 -18.60 20.14 -8.73
N ARG A 318 -19.03 19.61 -9.88
CA ARG A 318 -19.95 20.30 -10.80
C ARG A 318 -21.34 20.43 -10.19
N GLY A 319 -21.82 19.39 -9.50
CA GLY A 319 -23.08 19.42 -8.76
C GLY A 319 -23.12 20.40 -7.57
N LEU A 320 -21.96 20.80 -7.05
CA LEU A 320 -21.82 21.81 -6.01
C LEU A 320 -21.80 23.27 -6.54
N GLN A 321 -21.68 23.48 -7.86
CA GLN A 321 -21.73 24.81 -8.46
C GLN A 321 -23.20 25.23 -8.66
N PRO A 322 -23.63 26.41 -8.16
CA PRO A 322 -25.02 26.86 -8.23
C PRO A 322 -25.49 27.21 -9.65
#